data_AF-A0A841I0I5-F1
#
_entry.id   AF-A0A841I0I5-F1
#
_cell.length_a   1.000
_cell.length_b   1.000
_cell.length_c   1.000
_cell.angle_alpha   90.00
_cell.angle_beta   90.00
_cell.angle_gamma   90.00
#
_symmetry.space_group_name_H-M   'P 1'
#
loop_
_entity.id
_entity.type
_entity.pdbx_description
1 polymer ?
#
loop_
_entity_poly.entity_id
_entity_poly.type
_entity_poly.pdbx_seq_one_letter_code
_entity_poly.pdbx_strand_id
1 'polypeptide(L)'
;MVLENSVEEFVERFREYAAQGQLYPQPENAVLLEFAAGGRVLYLFDRTGPYTARPGEARVIVHGVLSELAPAEDLQESLFSSGVSQLEGVGQITELQRGFLIVRCRLPLVLGVLEDRMPEVRVGDWIAFKTLAPVHGFVV
;
A
#
# COMPACT_ATOMS: atom_id res chain seq x y z
N MET A 1 -5.95 7.78 19.13
CA MET A 1 -5.20 7.20 18.00
C MET A 1 -4.76 5.80 18.44
N VAL A 2 -5.22 4.73 17.79
CA VAL A 2 -4.63 3.40 18.02
C VAL A 2 -3.66 3.20 16.87
N LEU A 3 -2.39 3.52 17.12
CA LEU A 3 -1.30 2.96 16.33
C LEU A 3 -1.36 1.44 16.57
N GLU A 4 -1.25 0.60 15.55
CA GLU A 4 -1.01 -0.82 15.81
C GLU A 4 0.19 -0.96 16.76
N ASN A 5 0.09 -1.84 17.75
CA ASN A 5 1.12 -1.95 18.78
C ASN A 5 2.31 -2.80 18.29
N SER A 6 2.18 -3.48 17.14
CA SER A 6 3.23 -4.28 16.52
C SER A 6 3.06 -4.46 15.00
N VAL A 7 4.12 -4.94 14.34
CA VAL A 7 4.10 -5.30 12.91
C VAL A 7 3.17 -6.49 12.66
N GLU A 8 3.15 -7.44 13.59
CA GLU A 8 2.36 -8.67 13.50
C GLU A 8 0.86 -8.36 13.54
N GLU A 9 0.44 -7.42 14.40
CA GLU A 9 -0.96 -6.94 14.45
C GLU A 9 -1.38 -6.29 13.13
N PHE A 10 -0.51 -5.47 12.53
CA PHE A 10 -0.75 -4.85 11.23
C PHE A 10 -0.90 -5.90 10.12
N VAL A 11 0.04 -6.85 10.06
CA VAL A 11 0.02 -7.92 9.06
C VAL A 11 -1.24 -8.76 9.19
N GLU A 12 -1.60 -9.17 10.40
CA GLU A 12 -2.79 -10.01 10.60
C GLU A 12 -4.07 -9.28 10.21
N ARG A 13 -4.17 -7.99 10.55
CA ARG A 13 -5.32 -7.15 10.20
C ARG A 13 -5.50 -6.97 8.69
N PHE A 14 -4.41 -6.82 7.94
CA PHE A 14 -4.48 -6.48 6.50
C PHE A 14 -4.05 -7.63 5.58
N ARG A 15 -3.85 -8.84 6.11
CA ARG A 15 -3.44 -10.07 5.41
C ARG A 15 -4.25 -10.35 4.15
N GLU A 16 -5.55 -10.10 4.18
CA GLU A 16 -6.44 -10.35 3.06
C GLU A 16 -6.23 -9.40 1.87
N TYR A 17 -5.74 -8.18 2.13
CA TYR A 17 -5.45 -7.18 1.10
C TYR A 17 -4.00 -7.22 0.61
N ALA A 18 -3.25 -8.27 0.94
CA ALA A 18 -1.91 -8.45 0.40
C ALA A 18 -1.97 -8.66 -1.12
N ALA A 19 -1.28 -7.79 -1.87
CA ALA A 19 -1.14 -7.89 -3.31
C ALA A 19 -0.28 -9.11 -3.66
N GLN A 20 -0.68 -9.87 -4.69
CA GLN A 20 0.12 -10.96 -5.22
C GLN A 20 1.06 -10.43 -6.31
N GLY A 21 2.31 -10.88 -6.28
CA GLY A 21 3.32 -10.48 -7.25
C GLY A 21 4.61 -11.25 -7.11
N GLN A 22 5.67 -10.69 -7.68
CA GLN A 22 7.02 -11.25 -7.66
C GLN A 22 7.95 -10.31 -6.86
N LEU A 23 8.59 -10.83 -5.81
CA LEU A 23 9.72 -10.17 -5.17
C LEU A 23 10.99 -10.49 -5.94
N TYR A 24 11.73 -9.46 -6.35
CA TYR A 24 13.02 -9.64 -6.99
C TYR A 24 14.16 -9.86 -5.98
N PRO A 25 15.22 -10.55 -6.39
CA PRO A 25 16.42 -10.73 -5.58
C PRO A 25 17.00 -9.39 -5.13
N GLN A 26 17.41 -9.32 -3.87
CA GLN A 26 18.01 -8.13 -3.29
C GLN A 26 19.33 -8.48 -2.62
N PRO A 27 20.26 -7.51 -2.52
CA PRO A 27 21.43 -7.65 -1.67
C PRO A 27 21.03 -7.98 -0.23
N GLU A 28 21.88 -8.73 0.46
CA GLU A 28 21.70 -8.97 1.90
C GLU A 28 21.64 -7.62 2.64
N ASN A 29 20.71 -7.51 3.60
CA ASN A 29 20.42 -6.29 4.38
C ASN A 29 19.84 -5.12 3.56
N ALA A 30 19.29 -5.35 2.37
CA ALA A 30 18.50 -4.34 1.69
C ALA A 30 17.27 -3.95 2.54
N VAL A 31 17.02 -2.64 2.66
CA VAL A 31 15.85 -2.09 3.37
C VAL A 31 14.65 -1.84 2.44
N LEU A 32 14.85 -2.02 1.13
CA LEU A 32 13.85 -1.81 0.11
C LEU A 32 13.54 -3.11 -0.60
N LEU A 33 12.26 -3.48 -0.59
CA LEU A 33 11.71 -4.54 -1.42
C LEU A 33 11.45 -4.04 -2.83
N GLU A 34 12.00 -4.73 -3.82
CA GLU A 34 11.59 -4.57 -5.22
C GLU A 34 10.49 -5.59 -5.56
N PHE A 35 9.27 -5.09 -5.71
CA PHE A 35 8.07 -5.92 -5.83
C PHE A 35 7.30 -5.61 -7.12
N ALA A 36 7.19 -6.60 -8.00
CA ALA A 36 6.45 -6.50 -9.25
C ALA A 36 5.01 -7.02 -9.09
N ALA A 37 4.03 -6.13 -9.17
CA ALA A 37 2.60 -6.43 -9.07
C ALA A 37 1.74 -5.45 -9.87
N GLY A 38 0.55 -5.85 -10.33
CA GLY A 38 -0.39 -4.95 -11.03
C GLY A 38 0.13 -4.36 -12.35
N GLY A 39 1.20 -4.92 -12.93
CA GLY A 39 1.91 -4.36 -14.10
C GLY A 39 2.84 -3.19 -13.76
N ARG A 40 3.30 -3.11 -12.51
CA ARG A 40 4.24 -2.10 -11.99
C ARG A 40 5.34 -2.77 -11.17
N VAL A 41 6.48 -2.11 -11.07
CA VAL A 41 7.54 -2.43 -10.10
C VAL A 41 7.49 -1.36 -9.02
N LEU A 42 7.37 -1.77 -7.76
CA LEU A 42 7.26 -0.92 -6.59
C LEU A 42 8.51 -1.07 -5.73
N TYR A 43 9.02 0.04 -5.20
CA TYR A 43 10.10 0.07 -4.22
C TYR A 43 9.51 0.36 -2.83
N LEU A 44 9.39 -0.68 -2.02
CA LEU A 44 8.69 -0.64 -0.74
C LEU A 44 9.69 -0.72 0.41
N PHE A 45 9.53 0.08 1.44
CA PHE A 45 10.35 -0.05 2.64
C PHE A 45 9.94 -1.31 3.43
N ASP A 46 10.85 -2.26 3.62
CA ASP A 46 10.57 -3.53 4.28
C ASP A 46 10.25 -3.31 5.77
N ARG A 47 9.09 -3.80 6.21
CA ARG A 47 8.67 -3.75 7.61
C ARG A 47 8.52 -5.13 8.24
N THR A 48 8.78 -6.22 7.52
CA THR A 48 8.53 -7.60 7.95
C THR A 48 9.70 -8.34 8.59
N GLY A 49 10.80 -7.62 8.82
CA GLY A 49 11.96 -8.13 9.53
C GLY A 49 12.89 -8.98 8.67
N PRO A 50 14.07 -9.32 9.20
CA PRO A 50 15.13 -9.95 8.43
C PRO A 50 14.72 -11.35 7.96
N TYR A 51 15.09 -11.68 6.71
CA TYR A 51 14.91 -13.00 6.08
C TYR A 51 13.48 -13.46 5.81
N THR A 52 12.45 -12.66 6.14
CA THR A 52 11.05 -12.95 5.80
C THR A 52 10.82 -12.79 4.30
N ALA A 53 11.35 -11.71 3.71
CA ALA A 53 11.25 -11.44 2.28
C ALA A 53 12.19 -12.36 1.48
N ARG A 54 11.64 -13.45 0.95
CA ARG A 54 12.35 -14.34 0.02
C ARG A 54 12.07 -13.95 -1.44
N PRO A 55 13.09 -13.94 -2.33
CA PRO A 55 12.84 -13.75 -3.75
C PRO A 55 11.93 -14.85 -4.29
N GLY A 56 10.99 -14.49 -5.17
CA GLY A 56 9.99 -15.43 -5.66
C GLY A 56 8.59 -14.82 -5.72
N GLU A 57 7.61 -15.68 -6.02
CA GLU A 57 6.21 -15.34 -5.84
C GLU A 57 5.95 -14.99 -4.36
N ALA A 58 5.27 -13.88 -4.13
CA ALA A 58 5.01 -13.36 -2.80
C ALA A 58 3.65 -12.67 -2.72
N ARG A 59 3.16 -12.56 -1.49
CA ARG A 59 2.05 -11.70 -1.12
C ARG A 59 2.58 -10.59 -0.23
N VAL A 60 2.35 -9.35 -0.63
CA VAL A 60 2.86 -8.17 0.06
C VAL A 60 1.73 -7.17 0.30
N ILE A 61 1.53 -6.79 1.56
CA ILE A 61 0.67 -5.64 1.90
C ILE A 61 1.44 -4.39 1.50
N VAL A 62 0.89 -3.65 0.54
CA VAL A 62 1.43 -2.36 0.09
C VAL A 62 0.74 -1.26 0.87
N HIS A 63 1.47 -0.66 1.81
CA HIS A 63 0.92 0.33 2.73
C HIS A 63 1.52 1.72 2.47
N GLY A 64 0.68 2.65 2.02
CA GLY A 64 1.04 4.06 1.87
C GLY A 64 0.31 4.92 2.90
N VAL A 65 0.87 6.09 3.20
CA VAL A 65 0.18 7.11 3.99
C VAL A 65 -0.24 8.23 3.03
N LEU A 66 -1.50 8.63 3.06
CA LEU A 66 -2.04 9.66 2.16
C LEU A 66 -1.41 11.02 2.45
N SER A 67 -0.99 11.70 1.38
CA SER A 67 -0.63 13.12 1.39
C SER A 67 -1.69 13.98 0.72
N GLU A 68 -2.35 13.45 -0.31
CA GLU A 68 -3.42 14.10 -1.04
C GLU A 68 -4.52 13.07 -1.34
N LEU A 69 -5.78 13.52 -1.30
CA LEU A 69 -6.95 12.74 -1.64
C LEU A 69 -8.00 13.65 -2.29
N ALA A 70 -8.51 13.25 -3.45
CA ALA A 70 -9.60 13.94 -4.13
C ALA A 70 -10.54 12.92 -4.79
N PRO A 71 -11.81 13.27 -5.06
CA PRO A 71 -12.66 12.49 -5.96
C PRO A 71 -11.99 12.34 -7.34
N ALA A 72 -12.05 11.16 -7.93
CA ALA A 72 -11.51 10.93 -9.26
C ALA A 72 -12.45 11.49 -10.34
N GLU A 73 -11.89 12.15 -11.35
CA GLU A 73 -12.63 12.59 -12.54
C GLU A 73 -12.78 11.47 -13.58
N ASP A 74 -11.75 10.61 -13.69
CA ASP A 74 -11.72 9.43 -14.56
C ASP A 74 -11.81 8.16 -13.73
N LEU A 75 -12.73 7.26 -14.07
CA LEU A 75 -13.00 6.01 -13.34
C LEU A 75 -12.18 4.85 -13.92
N GLN A 76 -10.90 5.11 -14.18
CA GLN A 76 -9.95 4.15 -14.71
C GLN A 76 -8.81 3.92 -13.72
N GLU A 77 -8.55 2.66 -13.37
CA GLU A 77 -7.46 2.32 -12.46
C GLU A 77 -6.11 2.72 -13.05
N SER A 78 -5.34 3.46 -12.26
CA SER A 78 -3.98 3.86 -12.63
C SER A 78 -3.09 3.94 -11.40
N LEU A 79 -1.87 3.45 -11.48
CA LEU A 79 -0.91 3.48 -10.38
C LEU A 79 0.48 3.76 -10.93
N PHE A 80 1.18 4.72 -10.35
CA PHE A 80 2.51 5.13 -10.76
C PHE A 80 3.38 5.42 -9.54
N SER A 81 4.68 5.27 -9.70
CA SER A 81 5.64 5.78 -8.73
C SER A 81 5.93 7.24 -9.09
N SER A 82 5.54 8.16 -8.21
CA SER A 82 5.73 9.62 -8.39
C SER A 82 7.06 10.12 -7.82
N GLY A 83 7.80 9.26 -7.10
CA GLY A 83 9.07 9.55 -6.46
C GLY A 83 9.63 8.32 -5.75
N VAL A 84 10.75 8.47 -5.03
CA VAL A 84 11.37 7.36 -4.29
C VAL A 84 10.42 6.86 -3.20
N SER A 85 9.89 5.64 -3.38
CA SER A 85 8.92 5.04 -2.46
C SER A 85 7.69 5.93 -2.22
N GLN A 86 7.20 6.56 -3.29
CA GLN A 86 5.95 7.33 -3.32
C GLN A 86 5.06 6.81 -4.43
N LEU A 87 3.75 6.82 -4.18
CA LEU A 87 2.74 6.38 -5.14
C LEU A 87 1.74 7.49 -5.42
N GLU A 88 1.30 7.54 -6.67
CA GLU A 88 0.16 8.31 -7.14
C GLU A 88 -0.74 7.39 -7.96
N GLY A 89 -2.05 7.56 -7.82
CA GLY A 89 -2.97 6.72 -8.57
C GLY A 89 -4.44 7.10 -8.45
N VAL A 90 -5.22 6.38 -9.23
CA VAL A 90 -6.68 6.43 -9.24
C VAL A 90 -7.21 5.02 -9.00
N GLY A 91 -8.12 4.89 -8.05
CA GLY A 91 -8.71 3.61 -7.70
C GLY A 91 -10.02 3.73 -6.94
N GLN A 92 -10.69 2.60 -6.78
CA GLN A 92 -11.96 2.51 -6.07
C GLN A 92 -11.74 2.07 -4.62
N ILE A 93 -12.42 2.73 -3.69
CA ILE A 93 -12.45 2.31 -2.29
C ILE A 93 -13.27 1.02 -2.19
N THR A 94 -12.62 -0.06 -1.81
CA THR A 94 -13.28 -1.36 -1.61
C THR A 94 -13.69 -1.56 -0.16
N GLU A 95 -12.98 -0.92 0.79
CA GLU A 95 -13.32 -1.01 2.20
C GLU A 95 -12.84 0.22 2.99
N LEU A 96 -13.56 0.54 4.07
CA LEU A 96 -13.19 1.55 5.05
C LEU A 96 -12.94 0.88 6.39
N GLN A 97 -11.76 1.11 6.96
CA GLN A 97 -11.45 0.71 8.32
C GLN A 97 -11.00 1.92 9.13
N ARG A 98 -11.00 1.80 10.47
CA ARG A 98 -10.58 2.90 11.34
C ARG A 98 -9.15 3.36 10.99
N GLY A 99 -9.03 4.58 10.45
CA GLY A 99 -7.77 5.20 10.05
C GLY A 99 -7.21 4.76 8.69
N PHE A 100 -7.92 3.90 7.94
CA PHE A 100 -7.42 3.33 6.70
C PHE A 100 -8.49 3.24 5.61
N LEU A 101 -8.06 3.46 4.37
CA LEU A 101 -8.82 3.18 3.15
C LEU A 101 -8.20 1.97 2.48
N ILE A 102 -9.01 0.97 2.12
CA ILE A 102 -8.58 -0.11 1.24
C ILE A 102 -9.00 0.25 -0.17
N VAL A 103 -8.03 0.33 -1.08
CA VAL A 103 -8.23 0.87 -2.41
C VAL A 103 -7.77 -0.15 -3.44
N ARG A 104 -8.65 -0.45 -4.41
CA ARG A 104 -8.29 -1.21 -5.60
C ARG A 104 -7.77 -0.26 -6.67
N CYS A 105 -6.48 -0.35 -6.95
CA CYS A 105 -5.77 0.53 -7.85
C CYS A 105 -4.67 -0.27 -8.58
N ARG A 106 -5.04 -1.08 -9.58
CA ARG A 106 -4.22 -2.12 -10.25
C ARG A 106 -3.83 -3.30 -9.34
N LEU A 107 -3.59 -3.03 -8.07
CA LEU A 107 -3.46 -3.96 -6.96
C LEU A 107 -4.21 -3.40 -5.72
N PRO A 108 -4.48 -4.22 -4.70
CA PRO A 108 -4.98 -3.71 -3.43
C PRO A 108 -3.91 -2.87 -2.73
N LEU A 109 -4.32 -1.72 -2.18
CA LEU A 109 -3.48 -0.83 -1.39
C LEU A 109 -4.14 -0.58 -0.03
N VAL A 110 -3.33 -0.52 1.03
CA VAL A 110 -3.74 -0.11 2.37
C VAL A 110 -3.29 1.31 2.60
N LEU A 111 -4.18 2.28 2.51
CA LEU A 111 -3.85 3.71 2.60
C LEU A 111 -4.22 4.26 3.98
N GLY A 112 -3.22 4.68 4.75
CA GLY A 112 -3.40 5.31 6.06
C GLY A 112 -3.77 6.80 5.92
N VAL A 113 -4.68 7.26 6.77
CA VAL A 113 -5.07 8.67 6.91
C VAL A 113 -4.50 9.20 8.22
N LEU A 114 -3.63 10.22 8.17
CA LEU A 114 -3.04 10.82 9.38
C LEU A 114 -3.89 11.92 10.02
N GLU A 115 -4.90 12.44 9.30
CA GLU A 115 -5.75 13.51 9.81
C GLU A 115 -6.67 13.02 10.95
N ASP A 116 -6.96 13.92 11.90
CA ASP A 116 -7.83 13.63 13.04
C ASP A 116 -9.26 13.25 12.62
N ARG A 117 -9.67 13.61 11.40
CA ARG A 117 -10.96 13.27 10.82
C ARG A 117 -10.75 12.56 9.48
N MET A 118 -11.43 11.41 9.32
CA MET A 118 -11.49 10.73 8.03
C MET A 118 -12.17 11.63 6.99
N PRO A 119 -11.66 11.68 5.76
CA PRO A 119 -12.32 12.37 4.65
C PRO A 119 -13.72 11.78 4.42
N GLU A 120 -14.64 12.60 3.90
CA GLU A 120 -16.01 12.16 3.60
C GLU A 120 -16.02 11.30 2.33
N VAL A 121 -15.64 10.03 2.49
CA VAL A 121 -15.62 9.01 1.44
C VAL A 121 -16.43 7.78 1.84
N ARG A 122 -16.85 7.00 0.85
CA ARG A 122 -17.66 5.79 1.00
C ARG A 122 -17.06 4.63 0.22
N VAL A 123 -17.39 3.41 0.62
CA VAL A 123 -17.11 2.23 -0.20
C VAL A 123 -17.80 2.39 -1.56
N GLY A 124 -17.06 2.13 -2.62
CA GLY A 124 -17.49 2.33 -4.00
C GLY A 124 -17.06 3.65 -4.62
N ASP A 125 -16.65 4.65 -3.81
CA ASP A 125 -16.15 5.91 -4.33
C ASP A 125 -14.81 5.71 -5.06
N TRP A 126 -14.63 6.47 -6.13
CA TRP A 126 -13.37 6.55 -6.85
C TRP A 126 -12.58 7.76 -6.40
N ILE A 127 -11.31 7.54 -6.12
CA ILE A 127 -10.42 8.56 -5.58
C ILE A 127 -9.15 8.66 -6.43
N ALA A 128 -8.67 9.88 -6.59
CA ALA A 128 -7.31 10.18 -6.95
C ALA A 128 -6.52 10.44 -5.66
N PHE A 129 -5.31 9.90 -5.56
CA PHE A 129 -4.51 10.00 -4.34
C PHE A 129 -3.02 10.15 -4.63
N LYS A 130 -2.31 10.70 -3.64
CA LYS A 130 -0.85 10.63 -3.53
C LYS A 130 -0.46 10.15 -2.13
N THR A 131 0.67 9.47 -2.03
CA THR A 131 1.24 9.02 -0.76
C THR A 131 2.49 9.79 -0.37
N LEU A 132 2.71 9.93 0.94
CA LEU A 132 4.01 10.26 1.51
C LEU A 132 5.02 9.14 1.23
N ALA A 133 6.30 9.49 1.31
CA ALA A 133 7.38 8.51 1.39
C ALA A 133 7.67 8.16 2.86
N PRO A 134 8.10 6.93 3.15
CA PRO A 134 8.12 5.78 2.26
C PRO A 134 6.77 5.05 2.22
N VAL A 135 6.49 4.38 1.10
CA VAL A 135 5.48 3.32 1.03
C VAL A 135 6.11 2.05 1.62
N HIS A 136 5.41 1.44 2.56
CA HIS A 136 5.86 0.27 3.30
C HIS A 136 5.38 -1.02 2.63
N GLY A 137 6.22 -2.06 2.71
CA GLY A 137 5.90 -3.41 2.29
C GLY A 137 5.91 -4.34 3.50
N PHE A 138 4.87 -5.17 3.61
CA PHE A 138 4.82 -6.25 4.59
C PHE A 138 4.55 -7.58 3.88
N VAL A 139 5.55 -8.47 3.87
CA VAL A 139 5.40 -9.84 3.38
C VAL A 139 4.52 -10.67 4.31
N VAL A 140 3.63 -11.49 3.72
CA VAL A 140 2.56 -12.22 4.42
C VAL A 140 2.74 -13.72 4.44
#